data_AF-A0AAU3G0W2-F1
#
_entry.id   AF-A0AAU3G0W2-F1
#
_cell.length_a   1.000
_cell.length_b   1.000
_cell.length_c   1.000
_cell.angle_alpha   90.00
_cell.angle_beta   90.00
_cell.angle_gamma   90.00
#
_symmetry.space_group_name_H-M   'P 1'
#
loop_
_entity.id
_entity.type
_entity.pdbx_description
1 polymer ?
#
loop_
_entity_poly.entity_id
_entity_poly.type
_entity_poly.pdbx_seq_one_letter_code
_entity_poly.pdbx_strand_id
1 'polypeptide(L)'
;MHRLAALLCLLVPLFLAAPAKAAVTPLQVYGSWHCGNDACIWGAVRDVAEFDQKNHWLIDRGDGRPSVNVVVLSFVHPVKLLHKTTDAQTLDGVPRGMTADVVTYFKSRGIRVMLSIGGITYTDAWNLALAENAAQFGRNAAEVAQRLGVGIEIDYEENSGPNLAGLQAFIDAYRTVLPYDATGANQAARLTIDLAAGDRWLIDLGRKATADWLRTGTPVLDYANAMVPARQPSTSGAIANWQEHLDGKPTYSPPIPPLAPAKFTGAFYIAEGSKLRPECANFSASLQNSTGTFVQTAGPNGAGTTPGLLGYMFWAAERPSTRGMTTAPPNGCEGGVGGGATAYSIPIPMSALRQS
;
A
#
# COMPACT_ATOMS: atom_id res chain seq x y z
N MET A 1 57.14 -60.01 23.76
CA MET A 1 55.85 -59.76 23.07
C MET A 1 55.06 -58.72 23.85
N HIS A 2 55.28 -57.43 23.64
CA HIS A 2 54.48 -56.34 24.24
C HIS A 2 54.09 -55.39 23.11
N ARG A 3 52.79 -55.32 22.80
CA ARG A 3 52.22 -54.39 21.80
C ARG A 3 51.66 -53.18 22.55
N LEU A 4 52.23 -52.00 22.33
CA LEU A 4 51.61 -50.73 22.66
C LEU A 4 50.50 -50.45 21.63
N ALA A 5 49.27 -50.23 22.11
CA ALA A 5 48.18 -49.67 21.34
C ALA A 5 48.19 -48.15 21.50
N ALA A 6 48.46 -47.42 20.42
CA ALA A 6 48.35 -45.96 20.38
C ALA A 6 46.90 -45.57 20.08
N LEU A 7 46.27 -44.87 21.04
CA LEU A 7 44.95 -44.28 20.90
C LEU A 7 45.08 -42.94 20.17
N LEU A 8 44.60 -42.85 18.92
CA LEU A 8 44.60 -41.62 18.14
C LEU A 8 43.27 -40.89 18.39
N CYS A 9 43.28 -39.86 19.24
CA CYS A 9 42.15 -38.94 19.39
C CYS A 9 42.01 -38.07 18.14
N LEU A 10 41.01 -38.36 17.30
CA LEU A 10 40.56 -37.48 16.22
C LEU A 10 39.79 -36.29 16.81
N LEU A 11 40.46 -35.14 16.90
CA LEU A 11 39.83 -33.83 17.10
C LEU A 11 39.13 -33.43 15.80
N VAL A 12 37.80 -33.53 15.77
CA VAL A 12 36.98 -32.96 14.70
C VAL A 12 36.77 -31.47 15.00
N PRO A 13 37.22 -30.54 14.15
CA PRO A 13 36.91 -29.13 14.32
C PRO A 13 35.42 -28.90 14.00
N LEU A 14 34.63 -28.55 15.01
CA LEU A 14 33.31 -27.94 14.79
C LEU A 14 33.53 -26.56 14.17
N PHE A 15 33.44 -26.46 12.85
CA PHE A 15 33.23 -25.19 12.18
C PHE A 15 31.81 -24.71 12.52
N LEU A 16 31.70 -23.79 13.48
CA LEU A 16 30.49 -23.00 13.68
C LEU A 16 30.27 -22.17 12.40
N ALA A 17 29.34 -22.60 11.56
CA ALA A 17 28.92 -21.84 10.39
C ALA A 17 28.41 -20.48 10.88
N ALA A 18 29.00 -19.40 10.38
CA ALA A 18 28.47 -18.06 10.61
C ALA A 18 27.01 -18.03 10.11
N PRO A 19 26.07 -17.40 10.84
CA PRO A 19 24.68 -17.32 10.42
C PRO A 19 24.64 -16.69 9.02
N ALA A 20 24.03 -17.40 8.08
CA ALA A 20 23.82 -16.88 6.73
C ALA A 20 23.07 -15.55 6.84
N LYS A 21 23.60 -14.48 6.22
CA LYS A 21 22.85 -13.23 6.08
C LYS A 21 21.55 -13.56 5.36
N ALA A 22 20.41 -13.17 5.94
CA ALA A 22 19.13 -13.31 5.30
C ALA A 22 19.19 -12.67 3.90
N ALA A 23 18.70 -13.39 2.89
CA ALA A 23 18.65 -12.88 1.53
C ALA A 23 17.77 -11.62 1.52
N VAL A 24 18.31 -10.53 0.95
CA VAL A 24 17.61 -9.26 0.83
C VAL A 24 16.59 -9.37 -0.29
N THR A 25 15.33 -9.12 0.03
CA THR A 25 14.26 -9.17 -0.97
C THR A 25 14.00 -7.78 -1.56
N PRO A 26 14.04 -7.62 -2.90
CA PRO A 26 13.77 -6.33 -3.53
C PRO A 26 12.35 -5.81 -3.24
N LEU A 27 12.23 -4.50 -3.08
CA LEU A 27 10.93 -3.84 -2.95
C LEU A 27 10.23 -3.78 -4.31
N GLN A 28 8.93 -4.01 -4.30
CA GLN A 28 8.08 -4.05 -5.50
C GLN A 28 7.02 -2.96 -5.49
N VAL A 29 6.55 -2.57 -4.31
CA VAL A 29 5.60 -1.48 -4.11
C VAL A 29 6.32 -0.33 -3.43
N TYR A 30 6.38 0.81 -4.09
CA TYR A 30 6.95 2.02 -3.54
C TYR A 30 6.13 3.20 -4.05
N GLY A 31 5.16 3.61 -3.25
CA GLY A 31 4.06 4.43 -3.72
C GLY A 31 3.64 5.55 -2.80
N SER A 32 2.75 6.40 -3.29
CA SER A 32 2.19 7.50 -2.50
C SER A 32 0.68 7.55 -2.66
N TRP A 33 -0.02 7.72 -1.53
CA TRP A 33 -1.37 8.26 -1.58
C TRP A 33 -1.30 9.72 -1.97
N HIS A 34 -2.07 10.10 -2.98
CA HIS A 34 -2.02 11.40 -3.61
C HIS A 34 -3.35 12.12 -3.39
N CYS A 35 -3.28 13.23 -2.67
CA CYS A 35 -4.41 14.13 -2.51
C CYS A 35 -4.39 15.20 -3.59
N GLY A 36 -5.56 15.71 -3.99
CA GLY A 36 -5.63 16.90 -4.84
C GLY A 36 -5.13 18.16 -4.13
N ASN A 37 -5.12 19.29 -4.83
CA ASN A 37 -4.79 20.61 -4.27
C ASN A 37 -5.85 21.19 -3.33
N ASP A 38 -6.91 20.43 -3.05
CA ASP A 38 -8.14 20.82 -2.39
C ASP A 38 -8.48 19.91 -1.19
N ALA A 39 -7.45 19.45 -0.46
CA ALA A 39 -7.62 18.58 0.72
C ALA A 39 -8.26 17.22 0.37
N CYS A 40 -7.69 16.54 -0.63
CA CYS A 40 -8.12 15.22 -1.11
C CYS A 40 -9.53 15.16 -1.73
N ILE A 41 -10.17 16.30 -2.02
CA ILE A 41 -11.53 16.33 -2.58
C ILE A 41 -11.51 16.00 -4.08
N TRP A 42 -10.48 16.45 -4.82
CA TRP A 42 -10.39 16.32 -6.27
C TRP A 42 -11.63 16.85 -7.01
N GLY A 43 -12.22 17.93 -6.51
CA GLY A 43 -13.52 18.43 -6.98
C GLY A 43 -13.46 19.14 -8.34
N ALA A 44 -12.27 19.52 -8.81
CA ALA A 44 -12.07 20.26 -10.04
C ALA A 44 -11.02 19.60 -10.94
N VAL A 45 -11.23 19.72 -12.25
CA VAL A 45 -10.25 19.34 -13.27
C VAL A 45 -8.95 20.14 -13.06
N ARG A 46 -7.81 19.47 -13.21
CA ARG A 46 -6.48 20.09 -13.12
C ARG A 46 -5.93 20.36 -14.51
N ASP A 47 -5.34 21.53 -14.69
CA ASP A 47 -4.44 21.76 -15.83
C ASP A 47 -3.18 20.91 -15.64
N VAL A 48 -2.75 20.18 -16.68
CA VAL A 48 -1.64 19.22 -16.55
C VAL A 48 -0.30 19.92 -16.32
N ALA A 49 -0.10 21.15 -16.82
CA ALA A 49 1.13 21.89 -16.60
C ALA A 49 1.20 22.41 -15.16
N GLU A 50 0.10 22.91 -14.61
CA GLU A 50 0.00 23.24 -13.17
C GLU A 50 0.18 21.98 -12.31
N PHE A 51 -0.48 20.88 -12.67
CA PHE A 51 -0.36 19.61 -11.95
C PHE A 51 1.10 19.13 -11.90
N ASP A 52 1.81 19.19 -13.04
CA ASP A 52 3.24 18.88 -13.11
C ASP A 52 4.06 19.79 -12.20
N GLN A 53 3.87 21.11 -12.26
CA GLN A 53 4.59 22.05 -11.40
C GLN A 53 4.41 21.75 -9.90
N LYS A 54 3.26 21.22 -9.46
CA LYS A 54 3.01 20.88 -8.05
C LYS A 54 3.48 19.49 -7.65
N ASN A 55 3.62 18.58 -8.61
CA ASN A 55 3.80 17.16 -8.35
C ASN A 55 5.01 16.53 -9.05
N HIS A 56 5.86 17.34 -9.68
CA HIS A 56 6.99 16.89 -10.50
C HIS A 56 7.88 15.88 -9.78
N TRP A 57 8.09 16.06 -8.47
CA TRP A 57 8.89 15.17 -7.64
C TRP A 57 8.46 13.70 -7.71
N LEU A 58 7.18 13.40 -7.99
CA LEU A 58 6.69 12.02 -8.14
C LEU A 58 7.21 11.37 -9.42
N ILE A 59 7.34 12.13 -10.50
CA ILE A 59 7.72 11.63 -11.84
C ILE A 59 9.18 11.86 -12.19
N ASP A 60 9.88 12.72 -11.43
CA ASP A 60 11.32 12.93 -11.53
C ASP A 60 11.92 13.14 -10.13
N ARG A 61 12.85 12.26 -9.76
CA ARG A 61 13.62 12.32 -8.50
C ARG A 61 14.91 13.15 -8.61
N GLY A 62 15.08 13.93 -9.69
CA GLY A 62 16.28 14.70 -10.01
C GLY A 62 17.25 14.00 -10.97
N ASP A 63 16.89 12.82 -11.50
CA ASP A 63 17.69 12.04 -12.46
C ASP A 63 16.90 11.62 -13.71
N GLY A 64 15.70 12.18 -13.91
CA GLY A 64 14.79 11.84 -15.01
C GLY A 64 13.96 10.57 -14.77
N ARG A 65 13.99 9.97 -13.57
CA ARG A 65 13.20 8.78 -13.22
C ARG A 65 12.18 9.07 -12.12
N PRO A 66 11.01 8.42 -12.12
CA PRO A 66 10.04 8.60 -11.04
C PRO A 66 10.55 8.29 -9.64
N SER A 67 10.06 9.02 -8.65
CA SER A 67 10.28 8.73 -7.22
C SER A 67 9.44 7.56 -6.71
N VAL A 68 8.35 7.23 -7.40
CA VAL A 68 7.42 6.16 -7.02
C VAL A 68 7.04 5.31 -8.22
N ASN A 69 6.60 4.07 -8.00
CA ASN A 69 6.10 3.19 -9.06
C ASN A 69 4.58 2.96 -9.00
N VAL A 70 3.90 3.46 -7.98
CA VAL A 70 2.44 3.54 -7.89
C VAL A 70 1.99 4.82 -7.19
N VAL A 71 0.87 5.39 -7.64
CA VAL A 71 0.14 6.45 -6.95
C VAL A 71 -1.30 6.04 -6.74
N VAL A 72 -1.85 6.35 -5.56
CA VAL A 72 -3.23 6.07 -5.20
C VAL A 72 -3.98 7.38 -4.99
N LEU A 73 -4.86 7.74 -5.92
CA LEU A 73 -5.61 9.00 -5.85
C LEU A 73 -6.70 8.89 -4.78
N SER A 74 -6.63 9.77 -3.80
CA SER A 74 -7.45 9.76 -2.59
C SER A 74 -8.35 11.00 -2.57
N PHE A 75 -9.69 10.93 -2.56
CA PHE A 75 -10.55 9.74 -2.46
C PHE A 75 -11.78 9.77 -3.38
N VAL A 76 -12.31 8.58 -3.69
CA VAL A 76 -13.62 8.37 -4.33
C VAL A 76 -14.69 8.12 -3.26
N HIS A 77 -15.84 8.78 -3.36
CA HIS A 77 -16.94 8.63 -2.41
C HIS A 77 -17.76 7.35 -2.71
N PRO A 78 -17.96 6.43 -1.74
CA PRO A 78 -18.63 5.13 -1.97
C PRO A 78 -20.03 5.22 -2.58
N VAL A 79 -20.94 5.98 -1.95
CA VAL A 79 -22.33 6.13 -2.42
C VAL A 79 -22.42 6.79 -3.79
N LYS A 80 -21.61 7.83 -4.04
CA LYS A 80 -21.58 8.48 -5.36
C LYS A 80 -21.11 7.52 -6.45
N LEU A 81 -20.13 6.66 -6.16
CA LEU A 81 -19.69 5.61 -7.08
C LEU A 81 -20.76 4.53 -7.29
N LEU A 82 -21.48 4.13 -6.25
CA LEU A 82 -22.64 3.22 -6.39
C LEU A 82 -23.72 3.82 -7.30
N HIS A 83 -24.07 5.09 -7.11
CA HIS A 83 -25.14 5.76 -7.89
C HIS A 83 -24.68 6.32 -9.22
N LYS A 84 -23.37 6.27 -9.53
CA LYS A 84 -22.74 6.99 -10.65
C LYS A 84 -23.14 8.47 -10.68
N THR A 85 -23.13 9.12 -9.51
CA THR A 85 -23.59 10.50 -9.35
C THR A 85 -22.78 11.45 -10.24
N THR A 86 -23.49 12.31 -10.98
CA THR A 86 -22.88 13.45 -11.67
C THR A 86 -23.39 14.74 -11.03
N ASP A 87 -22.47 15.51 -10.45
CA ASP A 87 -22.74 16.78 -9.78
C ASP A 87 -21.58 17.78 -9.97
N ALA A 88 -21.53 18.84 -9.17
CA ALA A 88 -20.48 19.86 -9.27
C ALA A 88 -19.06 19.32 -8.99
N GLN A 89 -18.92 18.22 -8.24
CA GLN A 89 -17.63 17.67 -7.82
C GLN A 89 -17.33 16.31 -8.46
N THR A 90 -18.34 15.61 -8.98
CA THR A 90 -18.23 14.25 -9.51
C THR A 90 -18.80 14.10 -10.91
N LEU A 91 -18.23 13.16 -11.66
CA LEU A 91 -18.69 12.70 -12.97
C LEU A 91 -18.75 11.17 -12.91
N ASP A 92 -19.94 10.60 -13.08
CA ASP A 92 -20.21 9.16 -12.92
C ASP A 92 -19.68 8.57 -11.61
N GLY A 93 -19.79 9.33 -10.51
CA GLY A 93 -19.35 8.94 -9.18
C GLY A 93 -17.85 9.11 -8.91
N VAL A 94 -17.06 9.50 -9.91
CA VAL A 94 -15.62 9.78 -9.77
C VAL A 94 -15.39 11.28 -9.58
N PRO A 95 -14.53 11.73 -8.65
CA PRO A 95 -14.17 13.15 -8.54
C PRO A 95 -13.67 13.72 -9.86
N ARG A 96 -14.13 14.93 -10.22
CA ARG A 96 -13.85 15.57 -11.52
C ARG A 96 -12.37 15.81 -11.79
N GLY A 97 -11.55 15.91 -10.75
CA GLY A 97 -10.09 16.04 -10.86
C GLY A 97 -9.36 14.73 -11.17
N MET A 98 -9.97 13.57 -10.96
CA MET A 98 -9.37 12.26 -11.26
C MET A 98 -9.60 11.89 -12.73
N THR A 99 -9.02 12.67 -13.64
CA THR A 99 -9.24 12.56 -15.09
C THR A 99 -8.30 11.54 -15.76
N ALA A 100 -8.64 11.15 -17.00
CA ALA A 100 -7.75 10.36 -17.84
C ALA A 100 -6.40 11.06 -18.11
N ASP A 101 -6.36 12.39 -18.12
CA ASP A 101 -5.12 13.16 -18.30
C ASP A 101 -4.19 13.04 -17.10
N VAL A 102 -4.71 13.13 -15.87
CA VAL A 102 -3.94 12.89 -14.63
C VAL A 102 -3.43 11.44 -14.60
N VAL A 103 -4.29 10.49 -14.97
CA VAL A 103 -3.90 9.08 -15.06
C VAL A 103 -2.79 8.87 -16.10
N THR A 104 -2.93 9.49 -17.28
CA THR A 104 -1.95 9.41 -18.37
C THR A 104 -0.63 10.06 -17.99
N TYR A 105 -0.66 11.17 -17.26
CA TYR A 105 0.52 11.87 -16.75
C TYR A 105 1.44 10.94 -15.97
N PHE A 106 0.89 10.13 -15.06
CA PHE A 106 1.68 9.16 -14.30
C PHE A 106 2.06 7.93 -15.14
N LYS A 107 1.11 7.36 -15.88
CA LYS A 107 1.32 6.12 -16.65
C LYS A 107 2.36 6.29 -17.77
N SER A 108 2.47 7.48 -18.37
CA SER A 108 3.49 7.74 -19.40
C SER A 108 4.92 7.70 -18.86
N ARG A 109 5.11 7.75 -17.52
CA ARG A 109 6.40 7.52 -16.84
C ARG A 109 6.51 6.13 -16.20
N GLY A 110 5.62 5.20 -16.54
CA GLY A 110 5.64 3.84 -16.00
C GLY A 110 5.11 3.69 -14.56
N ILE A 111 4.48 4.74 -14.02
CA ILE A 111 3.86 4.71 -12.69
C ILE A 111 2.46 4.12 -12.82
N ARG A 112 2.12 3.13 -11.99
CA ARG A 112 0.77 2.58 -11.89
C ARG A 112 -0.14 3.57 -11.16
N VAL A 113 -1.41 3.64 -11.53
CA VAL A 113 -2.38 4.53 -10.88
C VAL A 113 -3.50 3.69 -10.30
N MET A 114 -3.95 4.04 -9.10
CA MET A 114 -5.12 3.46 -8.45
C MET A 114 -6.03 4.56 -7.92
N LEU A 115 -7.29 4.25 -7.69
CA LEU A 115 -8.23 5.10 -6.95
C LEU A 115 -8.50 4.47 -5.59
N SER A 116 -8.34 5.24 -4.52
CA SER A 116 -8.80 4.81 -3.19
C SER A 116 -10.26 5.21 -3.00
N ILE A 117 -11.09 4.25 -2.66
CA ILE A 117 -12.49 4.48 -2.30
C ILE A 117 -12.57 4.55 -0.79
N GLY A 118 -12.91 5.72 -0.25
CA GLY A 118 -13.18 5.91 1.18
C GLY A 118 -12.14 6.71 1.95
N GLY A 119 -11.60 6.11 3.01
CA GLY A 119 -10.94 6.76 4.13
C GLY A 119 -11.89 6.99 5.31
N ILE A 120 -11.35 7.31 6.49
CA ILE A 120 -12.10 7.41 7.78
C ILE A 120 -13.31 8.36 7.73
N THR A 121 -13.28 9.36 6.85
CA THR A 121 -14.39 10.32 6.70
C THR A 121 -15.62 9.68 6.00
N TYR A 122 -15.43 8.54 5.34
CA TYR A 122 -16.42 7.90 4.47
C TYR A 122 -16.95 6.57 5.01
N THR A 123 -16.67 6.24 6.27
CA THR A 123 -17.14 4.99 6.89
C THR A 123 -18.66 4.81 6.76
N ASP A 124 -19.45 5.86 7.05
CA ASP A 124 -20.91 5.84 6.89
C ASP A 124 -21.34 5.65 5.42
N ALA A 125 -20.62 6.28 4.49
CA ALA A 125 -20.89 6.15 3.07
C ALA A 125 -20.60 4.73 2.55
N TRP A 126 -19.52 4.10 3.03
CA TRP A 126 -19.22 2.70 2.75
C TRP A 126 -20.33 1.79 3.30
N ASN A 127 -20.71 1.97 4.56
CA ASN A 127 -21.80 1.22 5.19
C ASN A 127 -23.09 1.31 4.36
N LEU A 128 -23.46 2.51 3.94
CA LEU A 128 -24.64 2.75 3.11
C LEU A 128 -24.53 2.07 1.73
N ALA A 129 -23.41 2.24 1.03
CA ALA A 129 -23.23 1.64 -0.30
C ALA A 129 -23.26 0.10 -0.25
N LEU A 130 -22.64 -0.50 0.77
CA LEU A 130 -22.64 -1.96 0.96
C LEU A 130 -24.02 -2.49 1.33
N ALA A 131 -24.77 -1.77 2.19
CA ALA A 131 -26.12 -2.14 2.58
C ALA A 131 -27.13 -2.00 1.43
N GLU A 132 -26.96 -0.97 0.59
CA GLU A 132 -27.87 -0.70 -0.52
C GLU A 132 -27.69 -1.73 -1.66
N ASN A 133 -26.47 -1.85 -2.21
CA ASN A 133 -26.20 -2.81 -3.29
C ASN A 133 -24.70 -3.06 -3.49
N ALA A 134 -24.09 -3.80 -2.57
CA ALA A 134 -22.66 -4.11 -2.63
C ALA A 134 -22.20 -4.71 -3.97
N ALA A 135 -23.00 -5.59 -4.59
CA ALA A 135 -22.63 -6.20 -5.86
C ALA A 135 -22.62 -5.19 -7.02
N GLN A 136 -23.58 -4.28 -7.08
CA GLN A 136 -23.55 -3.20 -8.10
C GLN A 136 -22.41 -2.23 -7.83
N PHE A 137 -22.14 -1.93 -6.56
CA PHE A 137 -21.01 -1.11 -6.17
C PHE A 137 -19.68 -1.70 -6.67
N GLY A 138 -19.46 -3.00 -6.46
CA GLY A 138 -18.27 -3.71 -6.97
C GLY A 138 -18.14 -3.68 -8.49
N ARG A 139 -19.26 -3.84 -9.22
CA ARG A 139 -19.28 -3.71 -10.69
C ARG A 139 -18.96 -2.30 -11.15
N ASN A 140 -19.49 -1.27 -10.50
CA ASN A 140 -19.18 0.12 -10.85
C ASN A 140 -17.70 0.46 -10.60
N ALA A 141 -17.13 -0.03 -9.49
CA ALA A 141 -15.70 0.12 -9.23
C ALA A 141 -14.85 -0.54 -10.32
N ALA A 142 -15.21 -1.76 -10.76
CA ALA A 142 -14.54 -2.45 -11.86
C ALA A 142 -14.69 -1.72 -13.20
N GLU A 143 -15.86 -1.16 -13.49
CA GLU A 143 -16.10 -0.36 -14.69
C GLU A 143 -15.21 0.88 -14.74
N VAL A 144 -15.10 1.63 -13.63
CA VAL A 144 -14.20 2.79 -13.55
C VAL A 144 -12.74 2.37 -13.70
N ALA A 145 -12.34 1.27 -13.05
CA ALA A 145 -11.01 0.69 -13.17
C ALA A 145 -10.66 0.36 -14.63
N GLN A 146 -11.57 -0.26 -15.39
CA GLN A 146 -11.41 -0.52 -16.82
C GLN A 146 -11.35 0.76 -17.65
N ARG A 147 -12.30 1.68 -17.42
CA ARG A 147 -12.44 2.93 -18.18
C ARG A 147 -11.19 3.79 -18.10
N LEU A 148 -10.60 3.93 -16.92
CA LEU A 148 -9.39 4.74 -16.70
C LEU A 148 -8.10 3.91 -16.81
N GLY A 149 -8.21 2.58 -16.80
CA GLY A 149 -7.07 1.68 -16.76
C GLY A 149 -6.25 1.81 -15.47
N VAL A 150 -6.91 1.85 -14.33
CA VAL A 150 -6.37 2.07 -12.97
C VAL A 150 -6.79 0.94 -12.04
N GLY A 151 -6.01 0.66 -11.00
CA GLY A 151 -6.44 -0.23 -9.92
C GLY A 151 -7.41 0.43 -8.95
N ILE A 152 -7.94 -0.35 -8.00
CA ILE A 152 -8.79 0.14 -6.91
C ILE A 152 -8.18 -0.24 -5.57
N GLU A 153 -8.22 0.68 -4.62
CA GLU A 153 -7.98 0.42 -3.20
C GLU A 153 -9.28 0.54 -2.41
N ILE A 154 -9.54 -0.46 -1.59
CA ILE A 154 -10.60 -0.46 -0.58
C ILE A 154 -10.05 0.22 0.66
N ASP A 155 -10.50 1.44 0.92
CA ASP A 155 -10.18 2.17 2.14
C ASP A 155 -11.46 2.30 2.98
N TYR A 156 -11.87 1.16 3.55
CA TYR A 156 -13.07 1.05 4.37
C TYR A 156 -12.67 0.94 5.83
N GLU A 157 -12.78 2.04 6.56
CA GLU A 157 -12.26 2.15 7.93
C GLU A 157 -13.34 1.97 9.01
N GLU A 158 -14.30 1.06 8.82
CA GLU A 158 -15.27 0.70 9.87
C GLU A 158 -14.63 -0.20 10.92
N ASN A 159 -14.39 0.36 12.10
CA ASN A 159 -13.76 -0.36 13.20
C ASN A 159 -14.76 -1.09 14.11
N SER A 160 -16.05 -0.78 14.03
CA SER A 160 -17.08 -1.34 14.92
C SER A 160 -18.20 -1.99 14.13
N GLY A 161 -18.06 -3.29 13.86
CA GLY A 161 -19.06 -4.07 13.12
C GLY A 161 -19.07 -3.78 11.62
N PRO A 162 -17.92 -3.89 10.92
CA PRO A 162 -17.87 -3.71 9.47
C PRO A 162 -18.81 -4.70 8.75
N ASN A 163 -19.45 -4.25 7.68
CA ASN A 163 -20.31 -5.08 6.85
C ASN A 163 -19.48 -6.03 5.97
N LEU A 164 -18.89 -7.07 6.58
CA LEU A 164 -18.00 -8.02 5.92
C LEU A 164 -18.70 -8.83 4.82
N ALA A 165 -19.99 -9.12 4.98
CA ALA A 165 -20.78 -9.83 3.97
C ALA A 165 -21.00 -8.94 2.73
N GLY A 166 -21.33 -7.67 2.95
CA GLY A 166 -21.40 -6.67 1.88
C GLY A 166 -20.05 -6.51 1.19
N LEU A 167 -18.96 -6.35 1.95
CA LEU A 167 -17.63 -6.18 1.36
C LEU A 167 -17.18 -7.42 0.56
N GLN A 168 -17.51 -8.63 1.02
CA GLN A 168 -17.30 -9.86 0.22
C GLN A 168 -18.08 -9.79 -1.10
N ALA A 169 -19.36 -9.41 -1.08
CA ALA A 169 -20.17 -9.29 -2.28
C ALA A 169 -19.65 -8.20 -3.25
N PHE A 170 -19.09 -7.11 -2.74
CA PHE A 170 -18.38 -6.10 -3.52
C PHE A 170 -17.15 -6.72 -4.22
N ILE A 171 -16.29 -7.43 -3.48
CA ILE A 171 -15.08 -8.06 -4.01
C ILE A 171 -15.43 -9.11 -5.06
N ASP A 172 -16.40 -9.98 -4.78
CA ASP A 172 -16.85 -11.02 -5.71
C ASP A 172 -17.35 -10.39 -7.02
N ALA A 173 -18.19 -9.36 -6.92
CA ALA A 173 -18.71 -8.65 -8.08
C ALA A 173 -17.60 -7.93 -8.88
N TYR A 174 -16.62 -7.31 -8.20
CA TYR A 174 -15.43 -6.76 -8.86
C TYR A 174 -14.69 -7.85 -9.64
N ARG A 175 -14.44 -9.00 -9.00
CA ARG A 175 -13.70 -10.13 -9.57
C ARG A 175 -14.44 -10.84 -10.71
N THR A 176 -15.78 -10.74 -10.77
CA THR A 176 -16.55 -11.23 -11.93
C THR A 176 -16.27 -10.43 -13.21
N VAL A 177 -15.92 -9.15 -13.08
CA VAL A 177 -15.57 -8.26 -14.21
C VAL A 177 -14.06 -8.26 -14.47
N LEU A 178 -13.27 -8.27 -13.39
CA LEU A 178 -11.82 -8.19 -13.40
C LEU A 178 -11.21 -9.31 -12.55
N PRO A 179 -11.04 -10.52 -13.13
CA PRO A 179 -10.40 -11.64 -12.44
C PRO A 179 -9.01 -11.27 -11.90
N TYR A 180 -8.58 -11.95 -10.84
CA TYR A 180 -7.25 -11.76 -10.28
C TYR A 180 -6.16 -12.00 -11.33
N ASP A 181 -5.23 -11.06 -11.47
CA ASP A 181 -4.11 -11.14 -12.42
C ASP A 181 -2.77 -11.11 -11.69
N ALA A 182 -2.22 -12.29 -11.45
CA ALA A 182 -0.92 -12.47 -10.79
C ALA A 182 0.24 -11.84 -11.57
N THR A 183 0.10 -11.63 -12.89
CA THR A 183 1.16 -11.03 -13.72
C THR A 183 1.23 -9.51 -13.53
N GLY A 184 0.16 -8.88 -13.07
CA GLY A 184 0.03 -7.42 -12.98
C GLY A 184 0.03 -6.71 -14.33
N ALA A 185 -0.23 -7.42 -15.44
CA ALA A 185 -0.32 -6.84 -16.76
C ALA A 185 -1.59 -5.98 -16.90
N ASN A 186 -2.72 -6.47 -16.38
CA ASN A 186 -3.97 -5.73 -16.32
C ASN A 186 -4.00 -4.83 -15.07
N GLN A 187 -3.75 -3.53 -15.26
CA GLN A 187 -3.79 -2.55 -14.17
C GLN A 187 -5.16 -2.47 -13.50
N ALA A 188 -6.23 -2.62 -14.27
CA ALA A 188 -7.59 -2.61 -13.72
C ALA A 188 -7.82 -3.79 -12.78
N ALA A 189 -7.15 -4.94 -12.98
CA ALA A 189 -7.30 -6.08 -12.10
C ALA A 189 -6.65 -5.89 -10.71
N ARG A 190 -5.83 -4.85 -10.50
CA ARG A 190 -5.22 -4.57 -9.19
C ARG A 190 -6.31 -4.12 -8.21
N LEU A 191 -6.54 -4.90 -7.16
CA LEU A 191 -7.44 -4.58 -6.06
C LEU A 191 -6.72 -4.76 -4.72
N THR A 192 -6.58 -3.69 -3.96
CA THR A 192 -5.90 -3.67 -2.65
C THR A 192 -6.87 -3.26 -1.54
N ILE A 193 -6.42 -3.38 -0.31
CA ILE A 193 -7.15 -2.91 0.88
C ILE A 193 -6.19 -2.13 1.77
N ASP A 194 -6.65 -1.04 2.37
CA ASP A 194 -5.92 -0.39 3.44
C ASP A 194 -6.35 -1.00 4.78
N LEU A 195 -5.38 -1.38 5.61
CA LEU A 195 -5.60 -1.95 6.94
C LEU A 195 -4.93 -1.06 7.97
N ALA A 196 -5.38 -1.15 9.23
CA ALA A 196 -4.76 -0.40 10.32
C ALA A 196 -3.24 -0.60 10.38
N ALA A 197 -2.53 0.37 10.97
CA ALA A 197 -1.07 0.29 11.10
C ALA A 197 -0.58 -1.03 11.72
N GLY A 198 -1.36 -1.56 12.68
CA GLY A 198 -1.23 -2.88 13.28
C GLY A 198 -2.60 -3.43 13.67
N ASP A 199 -2.68 -4.70 14.07
CA ASP A 199 -3.93 -5.47 14.29
C ASP A 199 -4.76 -5.07 15.54
N ARG A 200 -4.59 -3.85 16.04
CA ARG A 200 -5.33 -3.31 17.21
C ARG A 200 -6.53 -2.45 16.81
N TRP A 201 -6.68 -2.16 15.53
CA TRP A 201 -7.75 -1.38 14.93
C TRP A 201 -8.13 -2.01 13.60
N LEU A 202 -9.35 -1.77 13.11
CA LEU A 202 -9.97 -2.49 11.99
C LEU A 202 -9.90 -4.02 12.16
N ILE A 203 -10.06 -4.50 13.40
CA ILE A 203 -9.82 -5.89 13.82
C ILE A 203 -10.56 -6.89 12.92
N ASP A 204 -11.86 -6.67 12.70
CA ASP A 204 -12.68 -7.57 11.90
C ASP A 204 -12.34 -7.55 10.41
N LEU A 205 -11.93 -6.40 9.88
CA LEU A 205 -11.46 -6.27 8.50
C LEU A 205 -10.09 -6.93 8.33
N GLY A 206 -9.14 -6.66 9.22
CA GLY A 206 -7.83 -7.31 9.24
C GLY A 206 -7.97 -8.82 9.31
N ARG A 207 -8.78 -9.33 10.25
CA ARG A 207 -9.10 -10.76 10.35
C ARG A 207 -9.64 -11.35 9.06
N LYS A 208 -10.64 -10.69 8.45
CA LYS A 208 -11.27 -11.18 7.22
C LYS A 208 -10.32 -11.12 6.03
N ALA A 209 -9.53 -10.05 5.93
CA ALA A 209 -8.55 -9.86 4.87
C ALA A 209 -7.44 -10.93 4.93
N THR A 210 -6.84 -11.17 6.10
CA THR A 210 -5.78 -12.17 6.26
C THR A 210 -6.30 -13.60 6.10
N ALA A 211 -7.49 -13.90 6.63
CA ALA A 211 -8.08 -15.23 6.55
C ALA A 211 -8.49 -15.61 5.12
N ASP A 212 -9.09 -14.68 4.36
CA ASP A 212 -9.82 -15.06 3.14
C ASP A 212 -9.30 -14.37 1.89
N TRP A 213 -8.98 -13.07 1.97
CA TRP A 213 -8.79 -12.24 0.79
C TRP A 213 -7.34 -12.15 0.30
N LEU A 214 -6.39 -12.15 1.23
CA LEU A 214 -4.95 -12.01 1.00
C LEU A 214 -4.19 -13.34 1.04
N ARG A 215 -4.91 -14.47 0.96
CA ARG A 215 -4.30 -15.81 0.94
C ARG A 215 -3.34 -15.96 -0.25
N THR A 216 -2.23 -16.65 -0.07
CA THR A 216 -1.21 -16.82 -1.13
C THR A 216 -1.60 -17.84 -2.20
N GLY A 217 -2.43 -18.84 -1.87
CA GLY A 217 -2.85 -19.89 -2.81
C GLY A 217 -4.05 -19.52 -3.69
N THR A 218 -4.97 -18.70 -3.19
CA THR A 218 -6.20 -18.27 -3.90
C THR A 218 -6.56 -16.83 -3.50
N PRO A 219 -5.68 -15.84 -3.77
CA PRO A 219 -5.94 -14.44 -3.43
C PRO A 219 -7.10 -13.88 -4.25
N VAL A 220 -7.91 -13.04 -3.60
CA VAL A 220 -8.84 -12.12 -4.28
C VAL A 220 -8.46 -10.65 -4.08
N LEU A 221 -7.46 -10.38 -3.24
CA LEU A 221 -6.79 -9.08 -3.13
C LEU A 221 -5.29 -9.24 -3.38
N ASP A 222 -4.70 -8.21 -3.96
CA ASP A 222 -3.31 -8.21 -4.37
C ASP A 222 -2.35 -8.07 -3.19
N TYR A 223 -2.58 -7.05 -2.36
CA TYR A 223 -1.88 -6.79 -1.11
C TYR A 223 -2.69 -5.84 -0.22
N ALA A 224 -2.34 -5.79 1.07
CA ALA A 224 -2.77 -4.75 1.98
C ALA A 224 -1.70 -3.67 2.13
N ASN A 225 -2.14 -2.43 2.27
CA ASN A 225 -1.31 -1.35 2.81
C ASN A 225 -1.50 -1.27 4.32
N ALA A 226 -0.41 -0.97 5.04
CA ALA A 226 -0.54 -0.49 6.41
C ALA A 226 -0.89 1.00 6.36
N MET A 227 -1.92 1.41 7.07
CA MET A 227 -2.13 2.82 7.37
C MET A 227 -0.96 3.38 8.18
N VAL A 228 -0.73 4.68 8.03
CA VAL A 228 0.12 5.39 8.99
C VAL A 228 -0.66 5.56 10.30
N PRO A 229 -0.08 5.28 11.48
CA PRO A 229 -0.76 5.58 12.74
C PRO A 229 -1.14 7.06 12.84
N ALA A 230 -1.95 7.43 13.82
CA ALA A 230 -2.37 8.83 14.04
C ALA A 230 -1.21 9.84 14.14
N ARG A 231 0.02 9.37 14.40
CA ARG A 231 1.27 10.13 14.31
C ARG A 231 2.39 9.27 13.77
N GLN A 232 3.39 9.90 13.14
CA GLN A 232 4.60 9.19 12.70
C GLN A 232 5.24 8.43 13.88
N PRO A 233 5.40 7.10 13.80
CA PRO A 233 5.99 6.30 14.88
C PRO A 233 7.52 6.48 14.94
N SER A 234 8.17 5.84 15.93
CA SER A 234 9.62 5.58 15.89
C SER A 234 9.93 4.37 14.98
N THR A 235 11.21 4.12 14.68
CA THR A 235 11.66 2.90 13.98
C THR A 235 11.09 1.62 14.61
N SER A 236 11.23 1.47 15.93
CA SER A 236 10.73 0.29 16.65
C SER A 236 9.21 0.24 16.69
N GLY A 237 8.52 1.39 16.78
CA GLY A 237 7.07 1.46 16.72
C GLY A 237 6.51 1.03 15.36
N ALA A 238 7.13 1.47 14.26
CA ALA A 238 6.75 1.06 12.91
C ALA A 238 6.90 -0.45 12.73
N ILE A 239 8.08 -0.99 13.07
CA ILE A 239 8.36 -2.43 13.00
C ILE A 239 7.36 -3.22 13.86
N ALA A 240 7.11 -2.79 15.09
CA ALA A 240 6.17 -3.47 15.97
C ALA A 240 4.76 -3.50 15.39
N ASN A 241 4.27 -2.38 14.84
CA ASN A 241 2.95 -2.32 14.21
C ASN A 241 2.84 -3.30 13.03
N TRP A 242 3.84 -3.34 12.14
CA TRP A 242 3.83 -4.24 10.98
C TRP A 242 4.03 -5.71 11.36
N GLN A 243 4.85 -5.98 12.37
CA GLN A 243 5.07 -7.34 12.88
C GLN A 243 3.77 -7.94 13.42
N GLU A 244 2.85 -7.12 13.98
CA GLU A 244 1.54 -7.62 14.40
C GLU A 244 0.78 -8.29 13.25
N HIS A 245 0.77 -7.69 12.05
CA HIS A 245 0.13 -8.29 10.88
C HIS A 245 0.79 -9.61 10.48
N LEU A 246 2.12 -9.67 10.52
CA LEU A 246 2.86 -10.87 10.16
C LEU A 246 2.63 -12.01 11.15
N ASP A 247 2.50 -11.70 12.44
CA ASP A 247 2.26 -12.68 13.50
C ASP A 247 0.78 -13.04 13.66
N GLY A 248 -0.11 -12.13 13.24
CA GLY A 248 -1.51 -12.13 13.60
C GLY A 248 -1.73 -11.92 15.11
N LYS A 249 -2.95 -12.22 15.54
CA LYS A 249 -3.39 -12.14 16.95
C LYS A 249 -4.10 -13.44 17.34
N PRO A 250 -3.36 -14.52 17.64
CA PRO A 250 -3.96 -15.81 18.01
C PRO A 250 -4.73 -15.78 19.33
N THR A 251 -4.51 -14.77 20.17
CA THR A 251 -5.21 -14.60 21.45
C THR A 251 -6.52 -13.81 21.34
N TYR A 252 -6.84 -13.27 20.16
CA TYR A 252 -8.13 -12.62 19.92
C TYR A 252 -9.22 -13.68 19.75
N SER A 253 -10.48 -13.30 19.99
CA SER A 253 -11.64 -14.19 19.83
C SER A 253 -12.69 -13.49 18.96
N PRO A 254 -12.83 -13.87 17.68
CA PRO A 254 -12.01 -14.83 16.93
C PRO A 254 -10.56 -14.36 16.66
N PRO A 255 -9.59 -15.27 16.42
CA PRO A 255 -8.20 -14.91 16.18
C PRO A 255 -8.02 -14.21 14.83
N ILE A 256 -6.99 -13.35 14.73
CA ILE A 256 -6.49 -12.83 13.45
C ILE A 256 -5.35 -13.75 12.97
N PRO A 257 -5.46 -14.39 11.81
CA PRO A 257 -4.36 -15.18 11.23
C PRO A 257 -3.18 -14.30 10.77
N PRO A 258 -1.97 -14.87 10.73
CA PRO A 258 -0.79 -14.28 10.09
C PRO A 258 -1.03 -13.80 8.66
N LEU A 259 -0.46 -12.65 8.29
CA LEU A 259 -0.36 -12.15 6.91
C LEU A 259 1.01 -12.50 6.31
N ALA A 260 1.01 -12.95 5.05
CA ALA A 260 2.25 -13.19 4.33
C ALA A 260 3.01 -11.87 4.09
N PRO A 261 4.34 -11.80 4.31
CA PRO A 261 5.13 -10.60 4.00
C PRO A 261 4.93 -10.11 2.56
N ALA A 262 4.87 -11.04 1.59
CA ALA A 262 4.61 -10.75 0.18
C ALA A 262 3.20 -10.20 -0.14
N LYS A 263 2.37 -9.93 0.87
CA LYS A 263 1.01 -9.37 0.73
C LYS A 263 0.82 -8.07 1.50
N PHE A 264 1.91 -7.43 1.93
CA PHE A 264 1.84 -6.29 2.83
C PHE A 264 2.87 -5.21 2.50
N THR A 265 2.50 -3.94 2.67
CA THR A 265 3.43 -2.79 2.65
C THR A 265 3.44 -2.10 4.00
N GLY A 266 4.56 -1.48 4.35
CA GLY A 266 4.63 -0.52 5.45
C GLY A 266 4.30 0.89 4.95
N ALA A 267 3.99 1.81 5.86
CA ALA A 267 3.71 3.20 5.46
C ALA A 267 4.19 4.25 6.44
N PHE A 268 4.35 5.47 5.91
CA PHE A 268 4.83 6.63 6.65
C PHE A 268 4.19 7.94 6.18
N TYR A 269 4.14 8.94 7.07
CA TYR A 269 3.90 10.32 6.69
C TYR A 269 5.11 10.90 5.96
N ILE A 270 4.87 11.65 4.88
CA ILE A 270 5.87 12.52 4.23
C ILE A 270 5.71 13.98 4.63
N ALA A 271 4.51 14.37 5.04
CA ALA A 271 4.21 15.64 5.69
C ALA A 271 3.16 15.40 6.79
N GLU A 272 3.32 16.04 7.95
CA GLU A 272 2.39 15.90 9.07
C GLU A 272 2.29 17.19 9.88
N GLY A 273 1.08 17.71 10.04
CA GLY A 273 0.86 19.00 10.69
C GLY A 273 1.64 20.11 9.99
N SER A 274 2.47 20.85 10.74
CA SER A 274 3.33 21.91 10.19
C SER A 274 4.75 21.43 9.82
N LYS A 275 4.99 20.12 9.73
CA LYS A 275 6.32 19.56 9.53
C LYS A 275 6.43 18.78 8.22
N LEU A 276 7.46 19.11 7.43
CA LEU A 276 7.96 18.21 6.41
C LEU A 276 8.79 17.11 7.09
N ARG A 277 8.51 15.85 6.77
CA ARG A 277 9.15 14.71 7.43
C ARG A 277 10.44 14.32 6.70
N PRO A 278 11.43 13.68 7.37
CA PRO A 278 12.62 13.16 6.71
C PRO A 278 12.30 12.19 5.57
N GLU A 279 11.20 11.45 5.66
CA GLU A 279 10.67 10.60 4.59
C GLU A 279 10.46 11.38 3.29
N CYS A 280 10.13 12.67 3.37
CA CYS A 280 10.07 13.55 2.21
C CYS A 280 11.43 14.17 1.87
N ALA A 281 12.14 14.74 2.85
CA ALA A 281 13.26 15.65 2.58
C ALA A 281 14.65 15.01 2.63
N ASN A 282 14.86 13.91 3.36
CA ASN A 282 16.18 13.32 3.60
C ASN A 282 16.09 11.82 3.90
N PHE A 283 16.37 11.00 2.88
CA PHE A 283 16.35 9.54 3.00
C PHE A 283 17.23 9.02 4.14
N SER A 284 18.46 9.54 4.29
CA SER A 284 19.41 9.02 5.30
C SER A 284 18.88 9.13 6.74
N ALA A 285 18.05 10.15 7.01
CA ALA A 285 17.45 10.42 8.32
C ALA A 285 16.01 9.89 8.47
N SER A 286 15.49 9.19 7.46
CA SER A 286 14.10 8.75 7.39
C SER A 286 13.86 7.35 7.98
N LEU A 287 12.61 7.08 8.36
CA LEU A 287 12.23 5.75 8.83
C LEU A 287 12.27 4.70 7.72
N GLN A 288 12.02 5.07 6.47
CA GLN A 288 12.21 4.13 5.36
C GLN A 288 13.65 3.59 5.33
N ASN A 289 14.67 4.44 5.58
CA ASN A 289 16.07 3.98 5.71
C ASN A 289 16.27 3.10 6.95
N SER A 290 15.84 3.56 8.14
CA SER A 290 16.08 2.82 9.40
C SER A 290 15.30 1.51 9.50
N THR A 291 14.19 1.36 8.78
CA THR A 291 13.36 0.15 8.74
C THR A 291 13.60 -0.72 7.50
N GLY A 292 14.41 -0.26 6.53
CA GLY A 292 14.64 -0.95 5.25
C GLY A 292 15.07 -2.41 5.39
N THR A 293 15.99 -2.71 6.32
CA THR A 293 16.43 -4.08 6.58
C THR A 293 15.27 -4.98 7.01
N PHE A 294 14.36 -4.49 7.86
CA PHE A 294 13.18 -5.25 8.27
C PHE A 294 12.26 -5.49 7.06
N VAL A 295 11.94 -4.44 6.31
CA VAL A 295 11.06 -4.53 5.14
C VAL A 295 11.61 -5.50 4.08
N GLN A 296 12.94 -5.61 3.92
CA GLN A 296 13.53 -6.53 2.94
C GLN A 296 13.72 -7.98 3.46
N THR A 297 13.64 -8.22 4.77
CA THR A 297 14.02 -9.52 5.36
C THR A 297 13.00 -10.15 6.31
N ALA A 298 11.90 -9.46 6.66
CA ALA A 298 10.86 -9.97 7.55
C ALA A 298 10.34 -11.35 7.08
N GLY A 299 10.48 -12.38 7.93
CA GLY A 299 10.11 -13.75 7.58
C GLY A 299 8.60 -14.00 7.68
N PRO A 300 8.08 -14.98 6.93
CA PRO A 300 6.70 -15.45 7.13
C PRO A 300 6.55 -16.11 8.50
N ASN A 301 5.40 -15.91 9.14
CA ASN A 301 5.04 -16.59 10.39
C ASN A 301 3.74 -17.40 10.20
N GLY A 302 3.79 -18.42 9.36
CA GLY A 302 2.66 -19.31 9.09
C GLY A 302 1.84 -18.97 7.83
N ALA A 303 2.03 -17.79 7.22
CA ALA A 303 1.47 -17.43 5.93
C ALA A 303 2.56 -17.04 4.92
N GLY A 304 2.52 -17.60 3.72
CA GLY A 304 3.52 -17.38 2.67
C GLY A 304 4.83 -18.14 2.90
N THR A 305 5.79 -17.92 2.00
CA THR A 305 7.05 -18.66 1.94
C THR A 305 8.27 -17.79 1.68
N THR A 306 8.09 -16.58 1.12
CA THR A 306 9.21 -15.66 0.89
C THR A 306 9.29 -14.57 1.95
N PRO A 307 10.51 -14.19 2.37
CA PRO A 307 10.69 -13.08 3.28
C PRO A 307 10.53 -11.74 2.57
N GLY A 308 10.45 -10.69 3.38
CA GLY A 308 10.35 -9.30 2.97
C GLY A 308 8.90 -8.87 2.69
N LEU A 309 8.55 -7.69 3.18
CA LEU A 309 7.36 -6.97 2.76
C LEU A 309 7.46 -6.57 1.29
N LEU A 310 6.35 -6.12 0.70
CA LEU A 310 6.34 -5.61 -0.68
C LEU A 310 7.01 -4.24 -0.82
N GLY A 311 7.02 -3.43 0.23
CA GLY A 311 7.71 -2.14 0.27
C GLY A 311 6.97 -1.08 1.07
N TYR A 312 6.92 0.15 0.53
CA TYR A 312 6.45 1.32 1.27
C TYR A 312 5.33 2.09 0.54
N MET A 313 4.43 2.67 1.33
CA MET A 313 3.48 3.70 0.90
C MET A 313 3.64 4.99 1.72
N PHE A 314 3.40 6.14 1.10
CA PHE A 314 3.62 7.46 1.70
C PHE A 314 2.37 8.32 1.74
N TRP A 315 1.95 8.74 2.94
CA TRP A 315 0.80 9.62 3.17
C TRP A 315 1.24 11.07 3.46
N ALA A 316 0.76 12.08 2.75
CA ALA A 316 0.24 12.00 1.40
C ALA A 316 0.89 13.09 0.56
N ALA A 317 0.97 12.84 -0.74
CA ALA A 317 1.45 13.80 -1.71
C ALA A 317 0.45 14.95 -1.90
N GLU A 318 0.99 16.09 -2.30
CA GLU A 318 0.34 17.38 -2.48
C GLU A 318 -0.31 17.90 -1.19
N ARG A 319 -1.65 17.92 -1.09
CA ARG A 319 -2.35 18.64 -0.01
C ARG A 319 -3.36 17.73 0.71
N PRO A 320 -2.96 17.07 1.82
CA PRO A 320 -3.87 16.21 2.58
C PRO A 320 -4.94 16.95 3.40
N SER A 321 -4.77 18.26 3.60
CA SER A 321 -5.61 19.05 4.49
C SER A 321 -5.64 20.52 4.06
N THR A 322 -6.70 21.24 4.44
CA THR A 322 -6.77 22.70 4.25
C THR A 322 -5.68 23.42 5.02
N ARG A 323 -5.17 22.81 6.10
CA ARG A 323 -4.08 23.31 6.96
C ARG A 323 -2.92 22.32 7.05
N GLY A 324 -1.71 22.84 7.18
CA GLY A 324 -0.51 22.03 7.34
C GLY A 324 0.41 22.09 6.12
N MET A 325 1.47 21.31 6.18
CA MET A 325 2.47 21.23 5.12
C MET A 325 1.92 20.46 3.93
N THR A 326 2.39 20.86 2.75
CA THR A 326 2.13 20.19 1.47
C THR A 326 3.45 19.74 0.88
N THR A 327 3.43 18.81 -0.06
CA THR A 327 4.62 18.44 -0.84
C THR A 327 4.74 19.26 -2.13
N ALA A 328 3.85 20.23 -2.34
CA ALA A 328 3.98 21.17 -3.45
C ALA A 328 5.23 22.05 -3.24
N PRO A 329 5.85 22.60 -4.30
CA PRO A 329 7.03 23.43 -4.17
C PRO A 329 6.85 24.54 -3.13
N PRO A 330 7.89 24.80 -2.30
CA PRO A 330 9.26 24.26 -2.40
C PRO A 330 9.50 22.91 -1.68
N ASN A 331 8.45 22.21 -1.23
CA ASN A 331 8.57 21.05 -0.32
C ASN A 331 8.59 19.68 -1.02
N GLY A 332 9.08 19.60 -2.26
CA GLY A 332 9.16 18.33 -3.00
C GLY A 332 9.90 17.23 -2.23
N CYS A 333 9.56 15.97 -2.53
CA CYS A 333 10.09 14.82 -1.79
C CYS A 333 11.21 14.05 -2.53
N GLU A 334 11.92 14.70 -3.45
CA GLU A 334 13.02 14.11 -4.22
C GLU A 334 14.14 13.62 -3.30
N GLY A 335 14.47 14.38 -2.24
CA GLY A 335 15.57 14.04 -1.31
C GLY A 335 15.28 12.89 -0.33
N GLY A 336 14.00 12.62 -0.05
CA GLY A 336 13.53 11.57 0.84
C GLY A 336 12.97 10.38 0.06
N VAL A 337 11.78 10.54 -0.54
CA VAL A 337 11.12 9.47 -1.29
C VAL A 337 11.93 9.12 -2.53
N GLY A 338 12.38 10.12 -3.30
CA GLY A 338 13.25 9.91 -4.46
C GLY A 338 14.60 9.30 -4.10
N GLY A 339 15.23 9.79 -3.03
CA GLY A 339 16.46 9.22 -2.47
C GLY A 339 16.31 7.74 -2.08
N GLY A 340 15.20 7.38 -1.42
CA GLY A 340 14.88 5.99 -1.09
C GLY A 340 14.58 5.14 -2.33
N ALA A 341 13.94 5.71 -3.35
CA ALA A 341 13.71 5.01 -4.61
C ALA A 341 15.01 4.62 -5.30
N THR A 342 16.06 5.44 -5.15
CA THR A 342 17.41 5.16 -5.65
C THR A 342 18.11 4.13 -4.77
N ALA A 343 18.08 4.31 -3.44
CA ALA A 343 18.70 3.40 -2.50
C ALA A 343 18.17 1.96 -2.61
N TYR A 344 16.87 1.79 -2.83
CA TYR A 344 16.22 0.49 -2.99
C TYR A 344 16.16 -0.02 -4.43
N SER A 345 16.71 0.73 -5.39
CA SER A 345 16.66 0.38 -6.82
C SER A 345 15.24 0.03 -7.30
N ILE A 346 14.26 0.87 -6.95
CA ILE A 346 12.85 0.59 -7.18
C ILE A 346 12.57 0.34 -8.67
N PRO A 347 11.89 -0.78 -9.01
CA PRO A 347 11.55 -1.11 -10.38
C PRO A 347 10.47 -0.15 -10.91
N ILE A 348 10.75 0.44 -12.08
CA ILE A 348 9.82 1.29 -12.82
C ILE A 348 9.84 0.80 -14.27
N PRO A 349 8.71 0.30 -14.82
CA PRO A 349 7.42 0.16 -14.14
C PRO A 349 7.43 -0.90 -13.02
N MET A 350 6.42 -0.85 -12.15
CA MET A 350 6.19 -1.87 -11.12
C MET A 350 6.17 -3.28 -11.73
N SER A 351 6.97 -4.19 -11.16
CA SER A 351 7.07 -5.59 -11.56
C SER A 351 5.88 -6.44 -11.08
N ALA A 352 5.73 -7.65 -11.62
CA ALA A 352 4.76 -8.62 -11.09
C ALA A 352 5.06 -8.90 -9.62
N LEU A 353 4.05 -8.80 -8.75
CA LEU A 353 4.25 -8.97 -7.30
C LEU A 353 4.61 -10.42 -6.96
N ARG A 354 5.46 -10.61 -5.95
CA ARG A 354 5.61 -11.92 -5.30
C ARG A 354 4.24 -12.39 -4.79
N GLN A 355 3.95 -13.67 -5.00
CA GLN A 355 2.64 -14.25 -4.64
C GLN A 355 2.65 -14.94 -3.27
N SER A 356 3.82 -15.33 -2.78
CA SER A 356 4.04 -16.07 -1.53
C SER A 356 5.41 -15.76 -0.97
#